data_AF-A0A834T2C8-F1
#
_entry.id   AF-A0A834T2C8-F1
#
_cell.length_a   1.000
_cell.length_b   1.000
_cell.length_c   1.000
_cell.angle_alpha   90.00
_cell.angle_beta   90.00
_cell.angle_gamma   90.00
#
_symmetry.space_group_name_H-M   'P 1'
#
loop_
_entity.id
_entity.type
_entity.pdbx_description
1 polymer ?
#
loop_
_entity_poly.entity_id
_entity_poly.type
_entity_poly.pdbx_seq_one_letter_code
_entity_poly.pdbx_strand_id
1 'polypeptide(L)'
;MGHFGVKKTLDVLLEHFFWPKMKRDVGRICAKCITCRKAKSRVLPHGLYTPLPVPSETWVDISMDFVLGLLRSKKGMDSIFVVVDRCVHSSTDHSPFEIVYGFNPLTPLDLLPIPIDERKSIDGKKKAEIVKQLHERVKQHIEKKNEQYASKANKGRRRVLFEPECYVPLASSLKGVAAVLKAGKSGKIHAS
;
A
#
# COMPACT_ATOMS: atom_id res chain seq x y z
N MET A 1 20.44 -9.53 44.65
CA MET A 1 19.09 -9.91 45.10
C MET A 1 18.12 -9.79 43.93
N GLY A 2 17.52 -10.90 43.48
CA GLY A 2 16.62 -10.92 42.32
C GLY A 2 15.18 -10.52 42.66
N HIS A 3 14.53 -9.76 41.78
CA HIS A 3 13.12 -9.35 41.92
C HIS A 3 12.21 -10.29 41.15
N PHE A 4 11.87 -11.44 41.76
CA PHE A 4 11.05 -12.45 41.11
C PHE A 4 9.54 -12.14 41.20
N GLY A 5 8.78 -12.68 40.25
CA GLY A 5 7.31 -12.63 40.30
C GLY A 5 6.73 -13.44 41.46
N VAL A 6 5.45 -13.21 41.77
CA VAL A 6 4.74 -13.86 42.90
C VAL A 6 4.86 -15.37 42.86
N LYS A 7 4.72 -15.99 41.67
CA LYS A 7 4.81 -17.44 41.49
C LYS A 7 6.17 -17.99 41.91
N LYS A 8 7.24 -17.50 41.28
CA LYS A 8 8.61 -17.96 41.56
C LYS A 8 9.06 -17.67 42.99
N THR A 9 8.61 -16.56 43.57
CA THR A 9 8.87 -16.25 44.99
C THR A 9 8.13 -17.23 45.92
N LEU A 10 6.90 -17.60 45.58
CA LEU A 10 6.11 -18.56 46.33
C LEU A 10 6.71 -19.97 46.24
N ASP A 11 7.15 -20.40 45.06
CA ASP A 11 7.74 -21.72 44.83
C ASP A 11 9.00 -21.91 45.69
N VAL A 12 9.89 -20.90 45.74
CA VAL A 12 11.11 -20.93 46.58
C VAL A 12 10.76 -20.95 48.08
N LEU A 13 9.75 -20.19 48.50
CA LEU A 13 9.34 -20.15 49.91
C LEU A 13 8.70 -21.47 50.37
N LEU A 14 7.95 -22.14 49.50
CA LEU A 14 7.30 -23.41 49.76
C LEU A 14 8.29 -24.55 50.03
N GLU A 15 9.54 -24.44 49.57
CA GLU A 15 10.58 -25.45 49.83
C GLU A 15 10.94 -25.55 51.32
N HIS A 16 10.78 -24.47 52.09
CA HIS A 16 11.29 -24.38 53.46
C HIS A 16 10.26 -23.85 54.47
N PHE A 17 9.21 -23.19 54.03
CA PHE A 17 8.27 -22.50 54.92
C PHE A 17 6.80 -22.70 54.50
N PHE A 18 5.91 -22.72 55.49
CA PHE A 18 4.47 -22.75 55.28
C PHE A 18 3.75 -21.93 56.35
N TRP A 19 2.77 -21.14 55.93
CA TRP A 19 1.80 -20.51 56.84
C TRP A 19 0.45 -20.25 56.17
N PRO A 20 -0.64 -20.12 56.96
CA PRO A 20 -1.95 -19.79 56.43
C PRO A 20 -1.92 -18.48 55.64
N LYS A 21 -2.49 -18.48 54.42
CA LYS A 21 -2.57 -17.32 53.52
C LYS A 21 -1.22 -16.84 52.93
N MET A 22 -0.16 -17.66 52.96
CA MET A 22 1.14 -17.34 52.38
C MET A 22 1.10 -16.73 50.97
N LYS A 23 0.32 -17.30 50.04
CA LYS A 23 0.15 -16.75 48.68
C LYS A 23 -0.31 -15.28 48.67
N ARG A 24 -1.18 -14.90 49.61
CA ARG A 24 -1.70 -13.52 49.75
C ARG A 24 -0.60 -12.58 50.24
N ASP A 25 0.20 -13.02 51.20
CA ASP A 25 1.27 -12.21 51.78
C ASP A 25 2.42 -12.00 50.80
N VAL A 26 2.85 -13.07 50.12
CA VAL A 26 3.83 -12.99 49.03
C VAL A 26 3.32 -12.05 47.92
N GLY A 27 2.05 -12.19 47.52
CA GLY A 27 1.42 -11.28 46.57
C GLY A 27 1.46 -9.81 47.01
N ARG A 28 1.17 -9.54 48.28
CA ARG A 28 1.20 -8.19 48.86
C ARG A 28 2.62 -7.61 48.88
N ILE A 29 3.63 -8.41 49.23
CA ILE A 29 5.03 -7.99 49.26
C ILE A 29 5.53 -7.67 47.85
N CYS A 30 5.29 -8.57 46.89
CA CYS A 30 5.66 -8.34 45.49
C CYS A 30 4.96 -7.11 44.89
N ALA A 31 3.70 -6.82 45.29
CA ALA A 31 2.96 -5.65 44.83
C ALA A 31 3.47 -4.32 45.42
N LYS A 32 3.98 -4.34 46.66
CA LYS A 32 4.57 -3.16 47.33
C LYS A 32 6.00 -2.86 46.88
N CYS A 33 6.66 -3.79 46.21
CA CYS A 33 8.03 -3.60 45.74
C CYS A 33 8.13 -2.48 44.69
N ILE A 34 8.78 -1.37 45.07
CA ILE A 34 8.98 -0.18 44.22
C ILE A 34 9.76 -0.50 42.94
N THR A 35 10.81 -1.32 43.04
CA THR A 35 11.62 -1.75 41.89
C THR A 35 10.78 -2.53 40.88
N CYS A 36 10.02 -3.53 41.34
CA CYS A 36 9.10 -4.29 40.48
C CYS A 36 8.01 -3.40 39.88
N ARG A 37 7.50 -2.44 40.65
CA ARG A 37 6.43 -1.54 40.19
C ARG A 37 6.89 -0.56 39.12
N LYS A 38 8.15 -0.10 39.18
CA LYS A 38 8.77 0.75 38.15
C LYS A 38 9.14 -0.05 36.90
N ALA A 39 9.62 -1.28 37.07
CA ALA A 39 10.05 -2.15 35.97
C ALA A 39 8.87 -2.81 35.21
N LYS A 40 7.74 -3.06 35.89
CA LYS A 40 6.55 -3.58 35.23
C LYS A 40 5.94 -2.51 34.33
N SER A 41 5.94 -2.78 33.03
CA SER A 41 5.24 -1.95 32.07
C SER A 41 3.73 -2.01 32.35
N ARG A 42 3.07 -0.85 32.33
CA ARG A 42 1.60 -0.73 32.44
C ARG A 42 0.96 -0.70 31.06
N VAL A 43 1.51 -1.47 30.11
CA VAL A 43 0.98 -1.48 28.75
C VAL A 43 -0.44 -2.02 28.84
N LEU A 44 -1.41 -1.12 28.72
CA LEU A 44 -2.79 -1.49 28.45
C LEU A 44 -2.80 -2.30 27.17
N PRO A 45 -3.70 -3.29 27.01
CA PRO A 45 -3.89 -3.88 25.70
C PRO A 45 -4.12 -2.73 24.72
N HIS A 46 -3.24 -2.62 23.72
CA HIS A 46 -3.38 -1.61 22.68
C HIS A 46 -4.82 -1.69 22.18
N GLY A 47 -5.51 -0.54 22.10
CA GLY A 47 -6.88 -0.49 21.64
C GLY A 47 -7.03 -1.19 20.29
N LEU A 48 -8.24 -1.64 19.97
CA LEU A 48 -8.54 -2.20 18.66
C LEU A 48 -8.04 -1.26 17.57
N TYR A 49 -7.23 -1.78 16.66
CA TYR A 49 -6.71 -1.02 15.54
C TYR A 49 -7.87 -0.58 14.64
N THR A 50 -8.13 0.72 14.59
CA THR A 50 -9.17 1.32 13.73
C THR A 50 -8.49 1.89 12.48
N PRO A 51 -8.61 1.23 11.31
CA PRO A 51 -8.05 1.76 10.07
C PRO A 51 -8.76 3.05 9.67
N LEU A 52 -8.01 3.98 9.08
CA LEU A 52 -8.56 5.21 8.51
C LEU A 52 -9.45 4.87 7.30
N PRO A 53 -10.57 5.58 7.10
CA PRO A 53 -11.43 5.38 5.93
C PRO A 53 -10.67 5.75 4.64
N VAL A 54 -10.92 5.02 3.57
CA VAL A 54 -10.28 5.28 2.27
C VAL A 54 -10.91 6.54 1.65
N PRO A 55 -10.10 7.51 1.20
CA PRO A 55 -10.57 8.73 0.54
C PRO A 55 -11.17 8.45 -0.84
N SER A 56 -12.26 9.14 -1.19
CA SER A 56 -12.91 9.10 -2.51
C SER A 56 -12.39 10.16 -3.48
N GLU A 57 -11.57 11.10 -3.01
CA GLU A 57 -11.07 12.25 -3.76
C GLU A 57 -9.54 12.32 -3.70
N THR A 58 -8.94 12.74 -4.81
CA THR A 58 -7.48 12.87 -4.92
C THR A 58 -6.98 13.98 -4.01
N TRP A 59 -5.76 13.86 -3.50
CA TRP A 59 -5.10 14.85 -2.63
C TRP A 59 -5.76 15.11 -1.28
N VAL A 60 -6.84 14.41 -0.92
CA VAL A 60 -7.52 14.57 0.38
C VAL A 60 -6.77 13.84 1.49
N ASP A 61 -6.12 12.73 1.17
CA ASP A 61 -5.43 11.91 2.14
C ASP A 61 -4.13 11.34 1.55
N ILE A 62 -3.04 11.96 1.99
CA ILE A 62 -1.68 11.71 1.55
C ILE A 62 -0.92 11.16 2.75
N SER A 63 -0.38 9.95 2.62
CA SER A 63 0.56 9.43 3.62
C SER A 63 1.99 9.76 3.20
N MET A 64 2.80 10.17 4.18
CA MET A 64 4.20 10.56 4.00
C MET A 64 5.06 9.79 4.99
N ASP A 65 6.19 9.25 4.55
CA ASP A 65 7.13 8.54 5.43
C ASP A 65 8.57 8.61 4.90
N PHE A 66 9.53 8.29 5.77
CA PHE A 66 10.95 8.20 5.42
C PHE A 66 11.47 6.79 5.69
N VAL A 67 11.99 6.16 4.64
CA VAL A 67 12.79 4.93 4.79
C VAL A 67 14.22 5.37 5.08
N LEU A 68 14.63 5.28 6.35
CA LEU A 68 15.97 5.66 6.82
C LEU A 68 16.92 4.45 6.86
N GLY A 69 18.22 4.70 6.92
CA GLY A 69 19.23 3.67 7.20
C GLY A 69 19.56 2.78 5.99
N LEU A 70 19.33 3.26 4.77
CA LEU A 70 19.70 2.55 3.56
C LEU A 70 21.20 2.69 3.28
N LEU A 71 21.74 1.79 2.45
CA LEU A 71 23.11 1.89 1.99
C LEU A 71 23.34 3.24 1.28
N ARG A 72 24.38 3.97 1.70
CA ARG A 72 24.69 5.29 1.15
C ARG A 72 24.93 5.21 -0.34
N SER A 73 24.20 6.02 -1.09
CA SER A 73 24.44 6.31 -2.50
C SER A 73 25.83 6.91 -2.72
N LYS A 74 26.33 6.85 -3.96
CA LYS A 74 27.56 7.56 -4.38
C LYS A 74 27.52 9.07 -4.07
N LYS A 75 26.32 9.67 -3.98
CA LYS A 75 26.11 11.08 -3.61
C LYS A 75 25.89 11.29 -2.09
N GLY A 76 26.04 10.25 -1.28
CA GLY A 76 25.96 10.33 0.19
C GLY A 76 24.57 10.24 0.80
N MET A 77 23.51 10.05 0.00
CA MET A 77 22.12 9.89 0.46
C MET A 77 21.86 8.47 0.98
N ASP A 78 21.15 8.33 2.10
CA ASP A 78 20.83 7.07 2.79
C ASP A 78 19.35 6.91 3.13
N SER A 79 18.51 7.79 2.59
CA SER A 79 17.11 7.92 2.99
C SER A 79 16.23 8.12 1.76
N ILE A 80 15.06 7.48 1.76
CA ILE A 80 14.03 7.65 0.72
C ILE A 80 12.81 8.31 1.36
N PHE A 81 12.38 9.44 0.80
CA PHE A 81 11.13 10.08 1.15
C PHE A 81 10.00 9.51 0.29
N VAL A 82 8.99 8.93 0.94
CA VAL A 82 7.86 8.25 0.30
C VAL A 82 6.61 9.08 0.51
N VAL A 83 5.91 9.38 -0.58
CA VAL A 83 4.61 10.07 -0.58
C VAL A 83 3.61 9.21 -1.34
N VAL A 84 2.50 8.85 -0.69
CA VAL A 84 1.48 7.95 -1.23
C VAL A 84 0.12 8.63 -1.18
N ASP A 85 -0.51 8.75 -2.35
CA ASP A 85 -1.93 9.09 -2.45
C ASP A 85 -2.75 7.80 -2.29
N ARG A 86 -3.66 7.78 -1.30
CA ARG A 86 -4.52 6.63 -1.00
C ARG A 86 -5.85 6.67 -1.76
N CYS A 87 -6.06 7.67 -2.61
CA CYS A 87 -7.30 7.82 -3.38
C CYS A 87 -7.58 6.64 -4.30
N VAL A 88 -8.84 6.21 -4.29
CA VAL A 88 -9.41 5.32 -5.30
C VAL A 88 -9.74 6.14 -6.54
N HIS A 89 -9.23 5.74 -7.71
CA HIS A 89 -9.54 6.44 -8.95
C HIS A 89 -10.87 5.91 -9.51
N SER A 90 -11.80 6.82 -9.81
CA SER A 90 -13.11 6.55 -10.43
C SER A 90 -13.11 5.81 -11.78
N SER A 91 -11.95 5.64 -12.42
CA SER A 91 -11.78 4.85 -13.64
C SER A 91 -11.36 3.40 -13.38
N THR A 92 -10.85 3.12 -12.18
CA THR A 92 -10.37 1.79 -11.77
C THR A 92 -11.14 1.22 -10.59
N ASP A 93 -11.86 2.06 -9.83
CA ASP A 93 -12.54 1.72 -8.56
C ASP A 93 -11.62 1.11 -7.49
N HIS A 94 -10.31 1.20 -7.74
CA HIS A 94 -9.23 0.69 -6.91
C HIS A 94 -8.08 1.70 -6.86
N SER A 95 -7.31 1.70 -5.78
CA SER A 95 -6.08 2.51 -5.72
C SER A 95 -5.00 1.89 -6.62
N PRO A 96 -4.06 2.69 -7.16
CA PRO A 96 -2.93 2.15 -7.92
C PRO A 96 -2.13 1.09 -7.13
N PHE A 97 -2.03 1.25 -5.81
CA PHE A 97 -1.36 0.29 -4.92
C PHE A 97 -2.13 -1.02 -4.82
N GLU A 98 -3.45 -0.97 -4.67
CA GLU A 98 -4.29 -2.17 -4.65
C GLU A 98 -4.18 -2.95 -5.95
N ILE A 99 -4.11 -2.26 -7.09
CA ILE A 99 -3.93 -2.90 -8.41
C ILE A 99 -2.55 -3.56 -8.52
N VAL A 100 -1.48 -2.87 -8.11
CA VAL A 100 -0.10 -3.38 -8.27
C VAL A 100 0.21 -4.50 -7.28
N TYR A 101 -0.23 -4.35 -6.04
CA TYR A 101 0.18 -5.21 -4.93
C TYR A 101 -0.91 -6.17 -4.44
N GLY A 102 -2.17 -5.94 -4.83
CA GLY A 102 -3.33 -6.69 -4.36
C GLY A 102 -3.80 -6.31 -2.95
N PHE A 103 -3.23 -5.26 -2.37
CA PHE A 103 -3.60 -4.71 -1.06
C PHE A 103 -3.30 -3.21 -1.02
N ASN A 104 -4.05 -2.47 -0.21
CA ASN A 104 -3.78 -1.06 0.06
C ASN A 104 -2.98 -0.95 1.37
N PRO A 105 -1.67 -0.63 1.34
CA PRO A 105 -0.87 -0.51 2.55
C PRO A 105 -1.42 0.63 3.42
N LEU A 106 -1.61 0.37 4.71
CA LEU A 106 -2.10 1.37 5.65
C LEU A 106 -0.96 2.24 6.18
N THR A 107 0.27 1.70 6.13
CA THR A 107 1.51 2.40 6.51
C THR A 107 2.61 2.11 5.48
N PRO A 108 3.57 3.03 5.27
CA PRO A 108 4.69 2.74 4.36
C PRO A 108 5.66 1.67 4.88
N LEU A 109 5.62 1.32 6.18
CA LEU A 109 6.24 0.09 6.71
C LEU A 109 5.61 -1.20 6.13
N ASP A 110 4.35 -1.18 5.69
CA ASP A 110 3.71 -2.33 5.01
C ASP A 110 4.27 -2.55 3.59
N LEU A 111 5.06 -1.61 3.06
CA LEU A 111 5.76 -1.74 1.77
C LEU A 111 7.15 -2.39 1.92
N LEU A 112 7.65 -2.57 3.15
CA LEU A 112 8.86 -3.35 3.35
C LEU A 112 8.57 -4.81 2.97
N PRO A 113 9.43 -5.45 2.16
CA PRO A 113 9.32 -6.88 1.99
C PRO A 113 9.60 -7.53 3.35
N ILE A 114 8.52 -7.96 4.03
CA ILE A 114 8.58 -8.82 5.21
C ILE A 114 9.58 -9.95 4.88
N PRO A 115 10.58 -10.22 5.74
CA PRO A 115 11.48 -11.35 5.57
C PRO A 115 10.67 -12.58 5.21
N ILE A 116 11.13 -13.31 4.19
CA ILE A 116 10.40 -14.36 3.48
C ILE A 116 9.84 -15.44 4.44
N ASP A 117 10.40 -15.55 5.64
CA ASP A 117 10.08 -16.54 6.66
C ASP A 117 8.74 -16.34 7.40
N GLU A 118 8.14 -15.14 7.42
CA GLU A 118 6.91 -14.88 8.21
C GLU A 118 5.62 -14.79 7.40
N ARG A 119 5.66 -15.10 6.10
CA ARG A 119 4.42 -15.32 5.34
C ARG A 119 3.77 -16.62 5.80
N LYS A 120 2.79 -16.52 6.70
CA LYS A 120 1.73 -17.54 6.79
C LYS A 120 1.15 -17.71 5.39
N SER A 121 1.49 -18.82 4.74
CA SER A 121 1.15 -19.14 3.36
C SER A 121 -0.37 -19.18 3.18
N ILE A 122 -0.95 -18.07 2.74
CA ILE A 122 -2.11 -18.16 1.86
C ILE A 122 -1.53 -18.60 0.53
N ASP A 123 -1.85 -19.84 0.13
CA ASP A 123 -1.37 -20.52 -1.09
C ASP A 123 -1.10 -19.52 -2.22
N GLY A 124 0.16 -19.38 -2.63
CA GLY A 124 0.59 -18.35 -3.59
C GLY A 124 -0.16 -18.41 -4.92
N LYS A 125 -0.68 -19.60 -5.27
CA LYS A 125 -1.57 -19.81 -6.41
C LYS A 125 -2.90 -19.07 -6.26
N LYS A 126 -3.54 -19.13 -5.08
CA LYS A 126 -4.79 -18.42 -4.80
C LYS A 126 -4.61 -16.91 -4.87
N LYS A 127 -3.49 -16.39 -4.34
CA LYS A 127 -3.19 -14.96 -4.42
C LYS A 127 -3.00 -14.50 -5.88
N ALA A 128 -2.23 -15.27 -6.66
CA ALA A 128 -2.03 -14.97 -8.08
C ALA A 128 -3.35 -14.96 -8.86
N GLU A 129 -4.26 -15.90 -8.56
CA GLU A 129 -5.58 -15.98 -9.19
C GLU A 129 -6.43 -14.74 -8.86
N ILE A 130 -6.45 -14.31 -7.61
CA ILE A 130 -7.17 -13.10 -7.17
C ILE A 130 -6.63 -11.85 -7.88
N VAL A 131 -5.30 -11.70 -7.98
CA VAL A 131 -4.69 -10.54 -8.65
C VAL A 131 -5.01 -10.53 -10.14
N LYS A 132 -5.02 -11.69 -10.82
CA LYS A 132 -5.44 -11.79 -12.22
C LYS A 132 -6.90 -11.36 -12.41
N GLN A 133 -7.79 -11.83 -11.54
CA GLN A 133 -9.20 -11.45 -11.58
C GLN A 133 -9.39 -9.95 -11.32
N LEU A 134 -8.59 -9.36 -10.43
CA LEU A 134 -8.58 -7.92 -10.20
C LEU A 134 -8.16 -7.15 -11.45
N HIS A 135 -7.05 -7.53 -12.08
CA HIS A 135 -6.56 -6.88 -13.30
C HIS A 135 -7.56 -6.98 -14.45
N GLU A 136 -8.21 -8.12 -14.63
CA GLU A 136 -9.22 -8.30 -15.67
C GLU A 136 -10.43 -7.38 -15.46
N ARG A 137 -10.95 -7.28 -14.23
CA ARG A 137 -12.05 -6.35 -13.91
C ARG A 137 -11.67 -4.89 -14.15
N VAL A 138 -10.48 -4.49 -13.73
CA VAL A 138 -9.97 -3.13 -13.94
C VAL A 138 -9.81 -2.82 -15.42
N LYS A 139 -9.27 -3.76 -16.20
CA LYS A 139 -9.10 -3.62 -17.66
C LYS A 139 -10.45 -3.39 -18.35
N GLN A 140 -11.45 -4.21 -18.05
CA GLN A 140 -12.81 -4.08 -18.62
C GLN A 140 -13.46 -2.74 -18.24
N HIS A 141 -13.24 -2.27 -17.01
CA HIS A 141 -13.75 -0.98 -16.56
C HIS A 141 -13.09 0.18 -17.34
N ILE A 142 -11.77 0.14 -17.51
CA ILE A 142 -11.01 1.15 -18.27
C ILE A 142 -11.48 1.18 -19.73
N GLU A 143 -11.61 0.02 -20.37
CA GLU A 143 -12.10 -0.08 -21.76
C GLU A 143 -13.49 0.56 -21.90
N LYS A 144 -14.42 0.20 -21.01
CA LYS A 144 -15.77 0.79 -20.99
C LYS A 144 -15.77 2.31 -20.76
N LYS A 145 -14.94 2.81 -19.85
CA LYS A 145 -14.80 4.26 -19.61
C LYS A 145 -14.19 4.98 -20.82
N ASN A 146 -13.20 4.36 -21.47
CA ASN A 146 -12.59 4.90 -22.69
C ASN A 146 -13.60 4.97 -23.84
N GLU A 147 -14.44 3.95 -24.03
CA GLU A 147 -15.52 3.97 -25.02
C GLU A 147 -16.57 5.05 -24.73
N GLN A 148 -16.96 5.21 -23.46
CA GLN A 148 -17.85 6.29 -23.05
C GLN A 148 -17.24 7.67 -23.29
N TYR A 149 -15.95 7.84 -23.04
CA TYR A 149 -15.25 9.08 -23.35
C TYR A 149 -15.18 9.32 -24.86
N ALA A 150 -14.82 8.29 -25.64
CA ALA A 150 -14.73 8.36 -27.10
C ALA A 150 -16.07 8.71 -27.74
N SER A 151 -17.17 8.08 -27.32
CA SER A 151 -18.52 8.36 -27.82
C SER A 151 -18.95 9.82 -27.54
N LYS A 152 -18.63 10.36 -26.36
CA LYS A 152 -18.89 11.77 -26.02
C LYS A 152 -18.02 12.73 -26.83
N ALA A 153 -16.71 12.48 -26.90
CA ALA A 153 -15.76 13.34 -27.61
C ALA A 153 -15.95 13.33 -29.14
N ASN A 154 -16.43 12.22 -29.69
CA ASN A 154 -16.73 12.08 -31.12
C ASN A 154 -18.17 12.47 -31.47
N LYS A 155 -18.98 12.94 -30.51
CA LYS A 155 -20.33 13.42 -30.79
C LYS A 155 -20.26 14.60 -31.76
N GLY A 156 -20.92 14.46 -32.92
CA GLY A 156 -20.90 15.47 -33.98
C GLY A 156 -19.68 15.42 -34.91
N ARG A 157 -18.71 14.51 -34.68
CA ARG A 157 -17.59 14.27 -35.60
C ARG A 157 -17.97 13.18 -36.59
N ARG A 158 -17.73 13.40 -37.89
CA ARG A 158 -17.91 12.34 -38.91
C ARG A 158 -16.76 11.34 -38.81
N ARG A 159 -17.08 10.05 -38.89
CA ARG A 159 -16.07 8.99 -38.99
C ARG A 159 -15.35 9.14 -40.33
N VAL A 160 -14.07 9.49 -40.28
CA VAL A 160 -13.22 9.55 -41.48
C VAL A 160 -12.44 8.23 -41.53
N LEU A 161 -12.75 7.41 -42.54
CA LEU A 161 -11.94 6.25 -42.87
C LEU A 161 -10.83 6.76 -43.79
N PHE A 162 -9.59 6.65 -43.34
CA PHE A 162 -8.44 7.00 -44.16
C PHE A 162 -8.01 5.75 -44.91
N GLU A 163 -8.26 5.72 -46.22
CA GLU A 163 -7.63 4.75 -47.10
C GLU A 163 -6.12 5.06 -47.17
N PRO A 164 -5.24 4.07 -47.44
CA PRO A 164 -3.79 4.26 -47.53
C PRO A 164 -3.33 5.34 -48.55
N GLU A 165 -4.22 5.80 -49.43
CA GLU A 165 -3.97 6.85 -50.41
C GLU A 165 -4.57 8.23 -50.04
N CYS A 166 -5.25 8.34 -48.89
CA CYS A 166 -5.82 9.60 -48.43
C CYS A 166 -4.73 10.53 -47.86
N TYR A 167 -4.60 11.71 -48.46
CA TYR A 167 -3.74 12.79 -47.95
C TYR A 167 -4.49 13.61 -46.90
N VAL A 168 -3.93 13.72 -45.69
CA VAL A 168 -4.50 14.53 -44.61
C VAL A 168 -3.65 15.79 -44.43
N PRO A 169 -4.17 16.99 -44.72
CA PRO A 169 -3.46 18.22 -44.43
C PRO A 169 -3.43 18.45 -42.92
N LEU A 170 -2.23 18.44 -42.33
CA LEU A 170 -2.05 18.89 -40.96
C LEU A 170 -2.00 20.42 -40.95
N ALA A 171 -2.94 21.05 -40.24
CA ALA A 171 -2.87 22.48 -39.97
C ALA A 171 -1.72 22.74 -38.99
N SER A 172 -0.57 23.18 -39.51
CA SER A 172 0.52 23.67 -38.69
C SER A 172 0.20 25.10 -38.22
N SER A 173 0.32 25.35 -36.91
CA SER A 173 0.22 26.69 -36.32
C SER A 173 1.37 27.63 -36.76
N LEU A 174 2.39 27.05 -37.41
CA LEU A 174 3.52 27.78 -38.00
C LEU A 174 3.19 28.08 -39.47
N LYS A 175 2.96 29.36 -39.76
CA LYS A 175 2.77 29.88 -41.13
C LYS A 175 3.89 29.36 -42.05
N GLY A 176 3.55 28.46 -42.97
CA GLY A 176 4.37 28.19 -44.16
C GLY A 176 4.84 26.75 -44.42
N VAL A 177 4.52 25.74 -43.59
CA VAL A 177 4.91 24.35 -43.88
C VAL A 177 3.69 23.42 -43.83
N ALA A 178 3.20 23.03 -45.01
CA ALA A 178 2.22 21.95 -45.14
C ALA A 178 2.96 20.61 -45.15
N ALA A 179 2.90 19.88 -44.03
CA ALA A 179 3.38 18.50 -43.96
C ALA A 179 2.25 17.56 -44.39
N VAL A 180 2.53 16.67 -45.35
CA VAL A 180 1.59 15.69 -45.89
C VAL A 180 2.01 14.30 -45.41
N LEU A 181 1.24 13.69 -44.51
CA LEU A 181 1.49 12.32 -44.06
C LEU A 181 0.82 11.32 -45.02
N LYS A 182 1.60 10.36 -45.55
CA LYS A 182 1.07 9.19 -46.26
C LYS A 182 0.68 8.12 -45.26
N ALA A 183 -0.56 7.64 -45.31
CA ALA A 183 -1.00 6.51 -44.51
C ALA A 183 -0.38 5.21 -45.06
N GLY A 184 0.65 4.68 -44.39
CA GLY A 184 1.25 3.40 -44.75
C GLY A 184 0.25 2.24 -44.59
N LYS A 185 0.33 1.22 -45.47
CA LYS A 185 -0.54 0.01 -45.54
C LYS A 185 -0.62 -0.86 -44.27
N SER A 186 -0.06 -0.42 -43.15
CA SER A 186 0.05 -1.21 -41.92
C SER A 186 -0.05 -0.34 -40.66
N GLY A 187 -1.04 0.57 -40.60
CA GLY A 187 -1.48 1.22 -39.35
C GLY A 187 -0.41 1.97 -38.54
N LYS A 188 0.80 2.15 -39.06
CA LYS A 188 1.91 2.88 -38.44
C LYS A 188 2.10 4.19 -39.20
N ILE A 189 1.84 5.29 -38.50
CA ILE A 189 2.02 6.64 -39.01
C ILE A 189 3.52 6.94 -38.94
N HIS A 190 4.19 7.06 -40.09
CA HIS A 190 5.56 7.57 -40.17
C HIS A 190 5.52 9.02 -40.65
N ALA A 191 6.17 9.91 -39.90
CA ALA A 191 6.43 11.28 -40.34
C ALA A 191 7.60 11.30 -41.32
N SER A 192 7.40 11.95 -42.48
CA SER A 192 8.45 12.34 -43.42
C SER A 192 8.60 13.86 -43.38
#